data_AF-A0A381ZBV4-F1
#
_entry.id   AF-A0A381ZBV4-F1
#
_cell.length_a   1.000
_cell.length_b   1.000
_cell.length_c   1.000
_cell.angle_alpha   90.00
_cell.angle_beta   90.00
_cell.angle_gamma   90.00
#
_symmetry.space_group_name_H-M   'P 1'
#
loop_
_entity.id
_entity.type
_entity.pdbx_description
1 polymer ?
#
loop_
_entity_poly.entity_id
_entity_poly.type
_entity_poly.pdbx_seq_one_letter_code
_entity_poly.pdbx_strand_id
1 'polypeptide(L)'
;MVRLTKYTTAAILSTLVGISANAADSISDFSLIDAEGRFFQLSRHANQDAIVILAYDNDSRDVRRAVADLANLAEQYVEQPVEFLIINSTDIVDKAVMHEEAEDEGISFRILMDDTQLVAQELGISRAAEVVIIDPTPRKVVYRGALSKRHAKGTRSERNAGSYVGEALTALLAGQDVPTNALASRGDTLDFAAKTASLESVSYSNDIAPILESRCVTCHQEGGIAPFAMNNHQMVQGWSPMIRETLITKRMPPGQIDIAYVNDFHSVNQITAGEIQKLVHWIDGGSINTTGIDPLAALNIEPTKWLNGTPDVVIDIPAQQIPATGVQDYRHIVLPLELEEDIWVKAIEFEAGDPTVLHHIIAFSFGPDGMNEFEILNQGIGLGAYAPGNELNLYPENSGYPLKAGGGLFLQMHYTTSGKEAIDASQIGLYLWDEEPERTILGGSAADLDINISPFSTKEMVATKKFRKDSYLTMLGPHMHYRGSDANFKLRYSDGREEELLNVPNYQFNWQKTYDFIDPLFVPAGTELVFRGTFDNTEMNPSNPDPSKTLTWGEQSWQEMFFGFFRYVEASDGE
;
A
#
# COMPACT_ATOMS: atom_id res chain seq x y z
N MET A 1 60.78 -31.31 -48.38
CA MET A 1 60.31 -30.53 -49.55
C MET A 1 58.80 -30.41 -49.45
N VAL A 2 58.34 -29.22 -49.04
CA VAL A 2 56.97 -28.87 -48.65
C VAL A 2 56.10 -28.68 -49.90
N ARG A 3 54.91 -29.28 -49.94
CA ARG A 3 53.84 -28.98 -50.90
C ARG A 3 52.90 -27.93 -50.31
N LEU A 4 52.78 -26.80 -51.00
CA LEU A 4 51.79 -25.74 -50.75
C LEU A 4 50.37 -26.23 -51.09
N THR A 5 49.43 -26.06 -50.17
CA THR A 5 47.99 -26.16 -50.41
C THR A 5 47.39 -24.77 -50.22
N LYS A 6 46.74 -24.26 -51.26
CA LYS A 6 45.96 -23.01 -51.23
C LYS A 6 44.64 -23.27 -50.50
N TYR A 7 44.32 -22.45 -49.49
CA TYR A 7 42.97 -22.34 -48.95
C TYR A 7 42.46 -20.92 -49.19
N THR A 8 41.40 -20.83 -49.97
CA THR A 8 40.59 -19.64 -50.25
C THR A 8 39.74 -19.33 -49.03
N THR A 9 39.86 -18.11 -48.50
CA THR A 9 39.04 -17.60 -47.39
C THR A 9 37.73 -17.04 -47.97
N ALA A 10 36.59 -17.64 -47.61
CA ALA A 10 35.27 -17.08 -47.89
C ALA A 10 34.82 -16.27 -46.67
N ALA A 11 34.70 -14.95 -46.83
CA ALA A 11 34.12 -14.07 -45.83
C ALA A 11 32.59 -14.17 -45.90
N ILE A 12 31.97 -14.65 -44.82
CA ILE A 12 30.52 -14.63 -44.64
C ILE A 12 30.17 -13.25 -44.09
N LEU A 13 29.49 -12.45 -44.92
CA LEU A 13 28.90 -11.18 -44.55
C LEU A 13 27.60 -11.49 -43.77
N SER A 14 27.65 -11.39 -42.44
CA SER A 14 26.46 -11.51 -41.60
C SER A 14 25.59 -10.26 -41.78
N THR A 15 24.59 -10.33 -42.66
CA THR A 15 23.49 -9.37 -42.69
C THR A 15 22.70 -9.50 -41.39
N LEU A 16 22.80 -8.48 -40.53
CA LEU A 16 21.85 -8.22 -39.45
C LEU A 16 20.47 -8.01 -40.09
N VAL A 17 19.69 -9.08 -40.14
CA VAL A 17 18.24 -8.99 -40.36
C VAL A 17 17.68 -8.39 -39.07
N GLY A 18 17.27 -7.13 -39.13
CA GLY A 18 16.47 -6.51 -38.09
C GLY A 18 15.22 -7.35 -37.88
N ILE A 19 15.09 -7.92 -36.69
CA ILE A 19 13.85 -8.54 -36.24
C ILE A 19 12.87 -7.38 -36.07
N SER A 20 12.04 -7.13 -37.09
CA SER A 20 10.81 -6.39 -36.89
C SER A 20 9.88 -7.29 -36.06
N ALA A 21 9.94 -7.13 -34.74
CA ALA A 21 9.08 -7.87 -33.82
C ALA A 21 7.65 -7.31 -33.92
N ASN A 22 6.78 -8.02 -34.64
CA ASN A 22 5.33 -7.80 -34.68
C ASN A 22 4.63 -8.46 -33.45
N ALA A 23 5.27 -8.46 -32.28
CA ALA A 23 4.68 -8.99 -31.06
C ALA A 23 4.58 -7.86 -30.05
N ALA A 24 3.35 -7.50 -29.68
CA ALA A 24 3.10 -6.65 -28.53
C ALA A 24 3.87 -7.20 -27.31
N ASP A 25 4.63 -6.34 -26.63
CA ASP A 25 5.47 -6.72 -25.50
C ASP A 25 4.55 -7.11 -24.32
N SER A 26 4.62 -8.35 -23.84
CA SER A 26 3.97 -8.73 -22.59
C SER A 26 4.67 -8.01 -21.43
N ILE A 27 3.87 -7.44 -20.53
CA ILE A 27 4.36 -6.73 -19.34
C ILE A 27 3.87 -7.39 -18.06
N SER A 28 4.61 -7.16 -16.98
CA SER A 28 4.20 -7.52 -15.62
C SER A 28 2.99 -6.68 -15.17
N ASP A 29 2.26 -7.16 -14.17
CA ASP A 29 1.34 -6.27 -13.44
C ASP A 29 2.16 -5.23 -12.67
N PHE A 30 1.58 -4.04 -12.47
CA PHE A 30 2.22 -2.97 -11.71
C PHE A 30 1.19 -2.13 -10.98
N SER A 31 1.66 -1.40 -9.97
CA SER A 31 0.85 -0.45 -9.23
C SER A 31 1.58 0.85 -8.96
N LEU A 32 0.83 1.95 -8.92
CA LEU A 32 1.32 3.29 -8.60
C LEU A 32 0.29 3.99 -7.69
N ILE A 33 0.75 5.02 -6.98
CA ILE A 33 -0.13 5.98 -6.30
C ILE A 33 -0.21 7.21 -7.21
N ASP A 34 -1.38 7.82 -7.34
CA ASP A 34 -1.54 9.05 -8.13
C ASP A 34 -1.33 10.32 -7.28
N ALA A 35 -1.35 11.47 -7.95
CA ALA A 35 -1.24 12.78 -7.32
C ALA A 35 -2.32 12.99 -6.24
N GLU A 36 -3.52 12.45 -6.42
CA GLU A 36 -4.63 12.49 -5.47
C GLU A 36 -4.48 11.51 -4.28
N GLY A 37 -3.41 10.72 -4.24
CA GLY A 37 -3.18 9.70 -3.22
C GLY A 37 -4.04 8.44 -3.36
N ARG A 38 -4.61 8.16 -4.53
CA ARG A 38 -5.35 6.91 -4.82
C ARG A 38 -4.44 5.87 -5.46
N PHE A 39 -4.74 4.62 -5.19
CA PHE A 39 -4.02 3.48 -5.75
C PHE A 39 -4.49 3.14 -7.17
N PHE A 40 -3.55 2.83 -8.04
CA PHE A 40 -3.75 2.28 -9.37
C PHE A 40 -3.04 0.93 -9.44
N GLN A 41 -3.67 -0.09 -10.00
CA GLN A 41 -3.01 -1.36 -10.30
C GLN A 41 -3.56 -1.89 -11.63
N LEU A 42 -2.68 -2.15 -12.60
CA LEU A 42 -3.07 -2.49 -13.97
C LEU A 42 -4.10 -3.64 -14.04
N SER A 43 -3.90 -4.70 -13.25
CA SER A 43 -4.84 -5.84 -13.20
C SER A 43 -6.26 -5.51 -12.73
N ARG A 44 -6.46 -4.44 -11.94
CA ARG A 44 -7.79 -3.99 -11.50
C ARG A 44 -8.55 -3.19 -12.57
N HIS A 45 -7.92 -2.98 -13.72
CA HIS A 45 -8.49 -2.24 -14.84
C HIS A 45 -8.69 -3.17 -16.06
N ALA A 46 -8.77 -4.49 -15.84
CA ALA A 46 -9.00 -5.49 -16.89
C ALA A 46 -10.40 -5.38 -17.54
N ASN A 47 -11.31 -4.57 -16.97
CA ASN A 47 -12.59 -4.22 -17.55
C ASN A 47 -12.49 -3.12 -18.64
N GLN A 48 -11.33 -2.48 -18.80
CA GLN A 48 -11.07 -1.56 -19.90
C GLN A 48 -10.65 -2.33 -21.16
N ASP A 49 -11.08 -1.86 -22.33
CA ASP A 49 -10.58 -2.37 -23.62
C ASP A 49 -9.17 -1.85 -23.93
N ALA A 50 -8.80 -0.69 -23.37
CA ALA A 50 -7.47 -0.12 -23.50
C ALA A 50 -7.12 0.87 -22.38
N ILE A 51 -5.83 0.96 -22.05
CA ILE A 51 -5.28 2.00 -21.18
C ILE A 51 -4.22 2.78 -21.95
N VAL A 52 -4.38 4.09 -22.03
CA VAL A 52 -3.48 5.02 -22.72
C VAL A 52 -2.71 5.82 -21.69
N ILE A 53 -1.38 5.71 -21.71
CA ILE A 53 -0.50 6.40 -20.75
C ILE A 53 0.41 7.36 -21.52
N LEU A 54 0.38 8.64 -21.14
CA LEU A 54 1.32 9.66 -21.63
C LEU A 54 2.42 9.92 -20.61
N ALA A 55 3.67 9.83 -21.04
CA ALA A 55 4.83 10.17 -20.23
C ALA A 55 4.96 11.69 -20.03
N TYR A 56 4.94 12.12 -18.77
CA TYR A 56 4.96 13.52 -18.36
C TYR A 56 6.34 13.95 -17.87
N ASP A 57 6.69 15.18 -18.24
CA ASP A 57 7.85 15.91 -17.77
C ASP A 57 7.49 17.39 -17.85
N ASN A 58 7.46 18.06 -16.71
CA ASN A 58 6.96 19.42 -16.58
C ASN A 58 7.87 20.49 -17.21
N ASP A 59 9.16 20.18 -17.30
CA ASP A 59 10.16 21.02 -17.94
C ASP A 59 10.04 20.99 -19.47
N SER A 60 9.29 20.03 -20.02
CA SER A 60 9.14 19.85 -21.45
C SER A 60 7.91 20.58 -22.01
N ARG A 61 8.15 21.71 -22.71
CA ARG A 61 7.09 22.46 -23.44
C ARG A 61 6.32 21.60 -24.46
N ASP A 62 6.89 20.49 -24.92
CA ASP A 62 6.24 19.57 -25.83
C ASP A 62 5.22 18.68 -25.15
N VAL A 63 5.38 18.40 -23.86
CA VAL A 63 4.45 17.61 -23.04
C VAL A 63 3.14 18.35 -22.84
N ARG A 64 3.14 19.64 -22.48
CA ARG A 64 1.90 20.44 -22.30
C ARG A 64 1.01 20.41 -23.56
N ARG A 65 1.65 20.51 -24.73
CA ARG A 65 0.98 20.39 -26.03
C ARG A 65 0.49 18.99 -26.34
N ALA A 66 1.13 17.96 -25.80
CA ALA A 66 0.71 16.57 -25.97
C ALA A 66 -0.47 16.24 -25.05
N VAL A 67 -0.47 16.73 -23.81
CA VAL A 67 -1.62 16.63 -22.88
C VAL A 67 -2.87 17.21 -23.51
N ALA A 68 -2.83 18.45 -24.01
CA ALA A 68 -4.00 19.08 -24.63
C ALA A 68 -4.51 18.30 -25.85
N ASP A 69 -3.62 17.70 -26.63
CA ASP A 69 -4.02 16.85 -27.77
C ASP A 69 -4.59 15.50 -27.32
N LEU A 70 -4.08 14.95 -26.22
CA LEU A 70 -4.59 13.73 -25.62
C LEU A 70 -6.01 13.97 -25.08
N ALA A 71 -6.27 15.12 -24.46
CA ALA A 71 -7.63 15.53 -24.04
C ALA A 71 -8.61 15.56 -25.22
N ASN A 72 -8.23 16.22 -26.32
CA ASN A 72 -9.04 16.24 -27.55
C ASN A 72 -9.23 14.84 -28.18
N LEU A 73 -8.26 13.93 -27.99
CA LEU A 73 -8.41 12.55 -28.45
C LEU A 73 -9.36 11.77 -27.54
N ALA A 74 -9.21 11.90 -26.22
CA ALA A 74 -10.03 11.20 -25.23
C ALA A 74 -11.53 11.50 -25.37
N GLU A 75 -11.90 12.75 -25.74
CA GLU A 75 -13.29 13.12 -26.06
C GLU A 75 -13.94 12.23 -27.14
N GLN A 76 -13.15 11.64 -28.03
CA GLN A 76 -13.65 10.76 -29.11
C GLN A 76 -13.97 9.34 -28.62
N TYR A 77 -13.48 8.96 -27.43
CA TYR A 77 -13.59 7.62 -26.86
C TYR A 77 -14.42 7.59 -25.57
N VAL A 78 -15.12 8.66 -25.21
CA VAL A 78 -15.86 8.78 -23.94
C VAL A 78 -16.94 7.71 -23.72
N GLU A 79 -17.52 7.18 -24.81
CA GLU A 79 -18.54 6.11 -24.78
C GLU A 79 -17.92 4.70 -24.84
N GLN A 80 -16.59 4.60 -24.86
CA GLN A 80 -15.84 3.34 -24.94
C GLN A 80 -15.06 3.15 -23.65
N PRO A 81 -14.80 1.90 -23.22
CA PRO A 81 -14.05 1.62 -22.01
C PRO A 81 -12.54 1.78 -22.27
N VAL A 82 -12.12 3.03 -22.52
CA VAL A 82 -10.73 3.41 -22.72
C VAL A 82 -10.34 4.40 -21.63
N GLU A 83 -9.32 4.06 -20.86
CA GLU A 83 -8.82 4.92 -19.80
C GLU A 83 -7.60 5.71 -20.27
N PHE A 84 -7.57 7.01 -19.97
CA PHE A 84 -6.49 7.91 -20.32
C PHE A 84 -5.81 8.40 -19.04
N LEU A 85 -4.50 8.17 -18.95
CA LEU A 85 -3.68 8.42 -17.78
C LEU A 85 -2.42 9.19 -18.17
N ILE A 86 -1.84 9.83 -17.18
CA ILE A 86 -0.52 10.43 -17.26
C ILE A 86 0.39 9.67 -16.30
N ILE A 87 1.66 9.48 -16.68
CA ILE A 87 2.69 8.95 -15.78
C ILE A 87 3.79 9.99 -15.60
N ASN A 88 4.07 10.34 -14.35
CA ASN A 88 5.19 11.18 -13.96
C ASN A 88 6.32 10.28 -13.44
N SER A 89 7.44 10.24 -14.16
CA SER A 89 8.65 9.49 -13.78
C SER A 89 9.84 10.41 -13.52
N THR A 90 9.56 11.67 -13.14
CA THR A 90 10.55 12.67 -12.74
C THR A 90 10.87 12.57 -11.23
N ASP A 91 11.74 13.45 -10.74
CA ASP A 91 12.06 13.58 -9.31
C ASP A 91 11.00 14.34 -8.50
N ILE A 92 9.97 14.88 -9.17
CA ILE A 92 8.87 15.58 -8.53
C ILE A 92 7.89 14.54 -7.97
N VAL A 93 7.93 14.38 -6.65
CA VAL A 93 7.07 13.44 -5.90
C VAL A 93 6.16 14.14 -4.89
N ASP A 94 6.16 15.48 -4.86
CA ASP A 94 5.28 16.26 -4.01
C ASP A 94 3.92 16.44 -4.70
N LYS A 95 2.88 15.89 -4.08
CA LYS A 95 1.51 15.93 -4.61
C LYS A 95 0.93 17.34 -4.67
N ALA A 96 1.26 18.22 -3.73
CA ALA A 96 0.75 19.59 -3.76
C ALA A 96 1.31 20.35 -4.96
N VAL A 97 2.60 20.16 -5.25
CA VAL A 97 3.24 20.69 -6.47
C VAL A 97 2.58 20.11 -7.73
N MET A 98 2.35 18.79 -7.76
CA MET A 98 1.70 18.15 -8.91
C MET A 98 0.26 18.62 -9.12
N HIS A 99 -0.50 18.84 -8.05
CA HIS A 99 -1.86 19.38 -8.12
C HIS A 99 -1.89 20.81 -8.64
N GLU A 100 -1.05 21.70 -8.09
CA GLU A 100 -0.93 23.09 -8.55
C GLU A 100 -0.59 23.12 -10.04
N GLU A 101 0.36 22.29 -10.47
CA GLU A 101 0.76 22.21 -11.87
C GLU A 101 -0.34 21.64 -12.77
N ALA A 102 -1.05 20.62 -12.32
CA ALA A 102 -2.18 20.05 -13.05
C ALA A 102 -3.30 21.09 -13.24
N GLU A 103 -3.60 21.89 -12.22
CA GLU A 103 -4.58 22.98 -12.31
C GLU A 103 -4.12 24.07 -13.29
N ASP A 104 -2.87 24.53 -13.18
CA ASP A 104 -2.28 25.58 -14.03
C ASP A 104 -2.27 25.19 -15.52
N GLU A 105 -1.99 23.92 -15.80
CA GLU A 105 -1.90 23.38 -17.16
C GLU A 105 -3.23 22.77 -17.67
N GLY A 106 -4.28 22.79 -16.85
CA GLY A 106 -5.60 22.24 -17.20
C GLY A 106 -5.59 20.74 -17.46
N ILE A 107 -4.74 20.01 -16.74
CA ILE A 107 -4.63 18.55 -16.80
C ILE A 107 -5.81 17.93 -16.04
N SER A 108 -6.74 17.32 -16.77
CA SER A 108 -7.90 16.63 -16.18
C SER A 108 -7.70 15.12 -16.02
N PHE A 109 -6.53 14.60 -16.41
CA PHE A 109 -6.23 13.18 -16.35
C PHE A 109 -5.59 12.82 -15.00
N ARG A 110 -5.88 11.61 -14.53
CA ARG A 110 -5.20 11.01 -13.39
C ARG A 110 -3.69 10.93 -13.66
N ILE A 111 -2.88 11.43 -12.72
CA ILE A 111 -1.41 11.47 -12.84
C ILE A 111 -0.80 10.42 -11.92
N LEU A 112 -0.35 9.31 -12.50
CA LEU A 112 0.35 8.25 -11.78
C LEU A 112 1.78 8.70 -11.43
N MET A 113 2.20 8.50 -10.18
CA MET A 113 3.53 8.85 -9.70
C MET A 113 4.44 7.62 -9.71
N ASP A 114 5.39 7.59 -10.64
CA ASP A 114 6.41 6.53 -10.81
C ASP A 114 7.78 7.01 -10.30
N ASP A 115 7.85 7.27 -8.99
CA ASP A 115 9.04 7.69 -8.25
C ASP A 115 10.22 6.71 -8.37
N THR A 116 9.93 5.42 -8.53
CA THR A 116 10.96 4.39 -8.77
C THR A 116 11.45 4.35 -10.22
N GLN A 117 10.72 4.95 -11.16
CA GLN A 117 10.90 4.82 -12.60
C GLN A 117 10.81 3.38 -13.14
N LEU A 118 10.43 2.39 -12.32
CA LEU A 118 10.43 0.98 -12.71
C LEU A 118 9.26 0.68 -13.65
N VAL A 119 8.14 1.37 -13.50
CA VAL A 119 6.99 1.20 -14.39
C VAL A 119 7.29 1.77 -15.77
N ALA A 120 7.87 2.98 -15.85
CA ALA A 120 8.31 3.53 -17.13
C ALA A 120 9.32 2.62 -17.84
N GLN A 121 10.24 1.99 -17.10
CA GLN A 121 11.18 1.01 -17.65
C GLN A 121 10.48 -0.25 -18.17
N GLU A 122 9.55 -0.85 -17.41
CA GLU A 122 8.78 -2.03 -17.82
C GLU A 122 7.93 -1.72 -19.08
N LEU A 123 7.34 -0.53 -19.13
CA LEU A 123 6.58 -0.03 -20.28
C LEU A 123 7.48 0.37 -21.46
N GLY A 124 8.80 0.39 -21.28
CA GLY A 124 9.80 0.78 -22.27
C GLY A 124 9.74 2.25 -22.70
N ILE A 125 9.16 3.11 -21.85
CA ILE A 125 9.11 4.55 -22.05
C ILE A 125 10.54 5.10 -21.95
N SER A 126 10.92 5.92 -22.92
CA SER A 126 12.28 6.46 -23.02
C SER A 126 12.31 7.99 -23.17
N ARG A 127 11.14 8.60 -23.41
CA ARG A 127 11.01 10.02 -23.69
C ARG A 127 9.77 10.62 -23.04
N ALA A 128 9.88 11.91 -22.70
CA ALA A 128 8.72 12.73 -22.43
C ALA A 128 7.79 12.81 -23.67
N ALA A 129 6.49 13.00 -23.43
CA ALA A 129 5.43 13.04 -24.46
C ALA A 129 5.30 11.75 -25.31
N GLU A 130 5.96 10.67 -24.90
CA GLU A 130 5.76 9.34 -25.46
C GLU A 130 4.45 8.76 -24.91
N VAL A 131 3.71 8.06 -25.76
CA VAL A 131 2.45 7.41 -25.41
C VAL A 131 2.60 5.91 -25.52
N VAL A 132 2.04 5.21 -24.55
CA VAL A 132 1.87 3.75 -24.53
C VAL A 132 0.39 3.42 -24.55
N ILE A 133 -0.01 2.44 -25.35
CA ILE A 133 -1.34 1.80 -25.25
C ILE A 133 -1.14 0.39 -24.74
N ILE A 134 -1.86 0.06 -23.67
CA ILE A 134 -1.87 -1.25 -23.03
C ILE A 134 -3.23 -1.89 -23.30
N ASP A 135 -3.23 -3.14 -23.75
CA ASP A 135 -4.37 -4.03 -23.61
C ASP A 135 -4.27 -4.69 -22.22
N PRO A 136 -5.14 -4.31 -21.25
CA PRO A 136 -4.97 -4.70 -19.85
C PRO A 136 -5.31 -6.17 -19.59
N THR A 137 -6.11 -6.81 -20.45
CA THR A 137 -6.52 -8.22 -20.27
C THR A 137 -5.34 -9.19 -20.45
N PRO A 138 -4.64 -9.21 -21.60
CA PRO A 138 -3.42 -9.99 -21.76
C PRO A 138 -2.18 -9.28 -21.19
N ARG A 139 -2.31 -8.04 -20.66
CA ARG A 139 -1.24 -7.16 -20.19
C ARG A 139 -0.13 -7.02 -21.24
N LYS A 140 -0.48 -6.37 -22.35
CA LYS A 140 0.44 -6.18 -23.48
C LYS A 140 0.51 -4.73 -23.90
N VAL A 141 1.72 -4.26 -24.16
CA VAL A 141 1.95 -2.98 -24.83
C VAL A 141 1.71 -3.19 -26.34
N VAL A 142 0.60 -2.67 -26.83
CA VAL A 142 0.21 -2.79 -28.26
C VAL A 142 0.67 -1.60 -29.10
N TYR A 143 1.01 -0.49 -28.43
CA TYR A 143 1.54 0.71 -29.06
C TYR A 143 2.54 1.40 -28.15
N ARG A 144 3.64 1.91 -28.72
CA ARG A 144 4.59 2.80 -28.05
C ARG A 144 5.14 3.80 -29.07
N GLY A 145 5.06 5.10 -28.77
CA GLY A 145 5.64 6.13 -29.62
C GLY A 145 4.98 7.50 -29.47
N ALA A 146 5.17 8.38 -30.44
CA ALA A 146 4.60 9.72 -30.40
C ALA A 146 3.06 9.73 -30.46
N LEU A 147 2.39 10.63 -29.75
CA LEU A 147 0.92 10.76 -29.80
C LEU A 147 0.39 10.96 -31.25
N SER A 148 1.07 11.80 -32.03
CA SER A 148 0.70 12.12 -33.41
C SER A 148 1.92 12.54 -34.23
N LYS A 149 1.74 12.71 -35.54
CA LYS A 149 2.79 13.23 -36.45
C LYS A 149 3.34 14.59 -36.03
N ARG A 150 2.57 15.39 -35.27
CA ARG A 150 3.06 16.67 -34.75
C ARG A 150 4.07 16.47 -33.62
N HIS A 151 3.89 15.42 -32.81
CA HIS A 151 4.71 15.09 -31.64
C HIS A 151 5.83 14.11 -31.98
N ALA A 152 5.87 13.60 -33.20
CA ALA A 152 6.93 12.74 -33.70
C ALA A 152 8.21 13.52 -34.04
N LYS A 153 9.36 12.86 -33.88
CA LYS A 153 10.61 13.27 -34.54
C LYS A 153 10.46 13.12 -36.05
N GLY A 154 10.64 14.20 -36.81
CA GLY A 154 10.48 14.17 -38.27
C GLY A 154 10.60 15.54 -38.94
N THR A 155 10.52 15.54 -40.28
CA THR A 155 10.62 16.74 -41.11
C THR A 155 9.29 17.52 -41.14
N ARG A 156 9.36 18.82 -41.47
CA ARG A 156 8.19 19.71 -41.56
C ARG A 156 7.14 19.24 -42.59
N SER A 157 7.54 18.47 -43.60
CA SER A 157 6.65 17.91 -44.65
C SER A 157 5.89 16.65 -44.25
N GLU A 158 6.26 15.99 -43.15
CA GLU A 158 5.55 14.82 -42.61
C GLU A 158 4.34 15.23 -41.73
N ARG A 159 4.18 16.55 -41.49
CA ARG A 159 3.13 17.14 -40.65
C ARG A 159 1.82 17.33 -41.42
N ASN A 160 1.15 16.24 -41.77
CA ASN A 160 -0.28 16.22 -42.13
C ASN A 160 -1.08 15.49 -41.04
N ALA A 161 -2.34 15.92 -40.85
CA ALA A 161 -3.25 15.47 -39.79
C ALA A 161 -3.40 13.93 -39.73
N GLY A 162 -3.36 13.40 -38.51
CA GLY A 162 -3.50 11.98 -38.20
C GLY A 162 -2.94 11.68 -36.81
N SER A 163 -3.72 11.03 -35.96
CA SER A 163 -3.33 10.60 -34.62
C SER A 163 -2.80 9.18 -34.70
N TYR A 164 -1.53 8.94 -34.36
CA TYR A 164 -1.00 7.57 -34.32
C TYR A 164 -1.72 6.75 -33.26
N VAL A 165 -1.95 7.36 -32.09
CA VAL A 165 -2.69 6.75 -30.99
C VAL A 165 -4.16 6.53 -31.36
N GLY A 166 -4.79 7.48 -32.05
CA GLY A 166 -6.18 7.32 -32.50
C GLY A 166 -6.35 6.21 -33.55
N GLU A 167 -5.42 6.11 -34.49
CA GLU A 167 -5.37 5.00 -35.46
C GLU A 167 -5.15 3.66 -34.73
N ALA A 168 -4.24 3.62 -33.76
CA ALA A 168 -3.96 2.43 -32.95
C ALA A 168 -5.14 1.99 -32.08
N LEU A 169 -5.79 2.92 -31.38
CA LEU A 169 -7.00 2.64 -30.59
C LEU A 169 -8.15 2.15 -31.48
N THR A 170 -8.38 2.81 -32.62
CA THR A 170 -9.43 2.39 -33.55
C THR A 170 -9.19 0.97 -34.06
N ALA A 171 -7.94 0.63 -34.39
CA ALA A 171 -7.58 -0.72 -34.80
C ALA A 171 -7.77 -1.74 -33.66
N LEU A 172 -7.26 -1.43 -32.46
CA LEU A 172 -7.37 -2.29 -31.27
C LEU A 172 -8.84 -2.60 -30.93
N LEU A 173 -9.67 -1.57 -30.82
CA LEU A 173 -11.11 -1.70 -30.50
C LEU A 173 -11.89 -2.43 -31.60
N ALA A 174 -11.41 -2.38 -32.84
CA ALA A 174 -11.97 -3.13 -33.96
C ALA A 174 -11.44 -4.58 -34.07
N GLY A 175 -10.55 -5.01 -33.17
CA GLY A 175 -9.88 -6.31 -33.23
C GLY A 175 -8.95 -6.47 -34.44
N GLN A 176 -8.38 -5.37 -34.91
CA GLN A 176 -7.47 -5.30 -36.07
C GLN A 176 -6.02 -5.16 -35.62
N ASP A 177 -5.08 -5.47 -36.53
CA ASP A 177 -3.66 -5.27 -36.27
C ASP A 177 -3.35 -3.78 -36.07
N VAL A 178 -2.70 -3.46 -34.94
CA VAL A 178 -2.31 -2.09 -34.59
C VAL A 178 -1.17 -1.63 -35.51
N PRO A 179 -1.26 -0.45 -36.14
CA PRO A 179 -0.19 0.08 -36.99
C PRO A 179 1.13 0.29 -36.22
N THR A 180 2.23 -0.25 -36.75
CA THR A 180 3.57 -0.19 -36.12
C THR A 180 4.47 0.94 -36.68
N ASN A 181 3.94 1.80 -37.54
CA ASN A 181 4.69 2.88 -38.20
C ASN A 181 4.81 4.17 -37.34
N ALA A 182 4.61 4.04 -36.03
CA ALA A 182 4.76 5.14 -35.09
C ALA A 182 6.22 5.61 -35.02
N LEU A 183 6.41 6.93 -35.08
CA LEU A 183 7.72 7.53 -34.89
C LEU A 183 7.96 7.81 -33.40
N ALA A 184 9.23 7.89 -33.02
CA ALA A 184 9.61 8.27 -31.66
C ALA A 184 9.09 9.68 -31.30
N SER A 185 8.72 9.88 -30.03
CA SER A 185 8.38 11.20 -29.49
C SER A 185 9.53 12.19 -29.68
N ARG A 186 9.18 13.46 -29.95
CA ARG A 186 10.11 14.58 -30.01
C ARG A 186 10.49 15.13 -28.64
N GLY A 187 9.81 14.70 -27.58
CA GLY A 187 10.13 15.09 -26.21
C GLY A 187 11.52 14.64 -25.78
N ASP A 188 11.95 15.24 -24.68
CA ASP A 188 13.28 15.03 -24.09
C ASP A 188 13.46 13.58 -23.65
N THR A 189 14.72 13.15 -23.59
CA THR A 189 15.04 11.77 -23.17
C THR A 189 14.92 11.68 -21.66
N LEU A 190 14.23 10.67 -21.14
CA LEU A 190 14.16 10.41 -19.70
C LEU A 190 15.49 9.83 -19.21
N ASP A 191 15.95 10.27 -18.04
CA ASP A 191 17.14 9.75 -17.39
C ASP A 191 16.78 8.63 -16.41
N PHE A 192 17.46 7.48 -16.56
CA PHE A 192 17.33 6.30 -15.69
C PHE A 192 18.65 6.02 -14.97
N ALA A 193 19.26 7.06 -14.38
CA ALA A 193 20.56 6.97 -13.71
C ALA A 193 20.62 5.87 -12.64
N ALA A 194 19.54 5.68 -11.87
CA ALA A 194 19.47 4.63 -10.85
C ALA A 194 19.61 3.22 -11.44
N LYS A 195 19.03 2.96 -12.61
CA LYS A 195 19.19 1.68 -13.33
C LYS A 195 20.65 1.46 -13.72
N THR A 196 21.27 2.47 -14.32
CA THR A 196 22.68 2.42 -14.73
C THR A 196 23.60 2.14 -13.54
N ALA A 197 23.44 2.90 -12.46
CA ALA A 197 24.19 2.69 -11.22
C ALA A 197 23.96 1.28 -10.65
N SER A 198 22.72 0.79 -10.65
CA SER A 198 22.40 -0.53 -10.10
C SER A 198 23.08 -1.67 -10.87
N LEU A 199 23.08 -1.61 -12.20
CA LEU A 199 23.69 -2.62 -13.06
C LEU A 199 25.22 -2.70 -12.90
N GLU A 200 25.87 -1.61 -12.48
CA GLU A 200 27.32 -1.54 -12.34
C GLU A 200 27.82 -2.00 -10.97
N SER A 201 27.04 -1.79 -9.89
CA SER A 201 27.60 -1.86 -8.54
C SER A 201 26.78 -2.56 -7.46
N VAL A 202 25.53 -2.96 -7.69
CA VAL A 202 24.71 -3.55 -6.62
C VAL A 202 25.23 -4.93 -6.20
N SER A 203 25.52 -5.07 -4.90
CA SER A 203 26.01 -6.30 -4.29
C SER A 203 24.99 -6.92 -3.36
N TYR A 204 24.80 -8.24 -3.43
CA TYR A 204 23.92 -8.94 -2.48
C TYR A 204 24.32 -8.67 -1.03
N SER A 205 25.59 -8.84 -0.67
CA SER A 205 26.03 -8.79 0.73
C SER A 205 26.10 -7.38 1.31
N ASN A 206 26.37 -6.36 0.47
CA ASN A 206 26.57 -4.98 0.94
C ASN A 206 25.34 -4.08 0.75
N ASP A 207 24.49 -4.38 -0.24
CA ASP A 207 23.33 -3.56 -0.56
C ASP A 207 22.01 -4.27 -0.27
N ILE A 208 21.85 -5.52 -0.73
CA ILE A 208 20.55 -6.19 -0.69
C ILE A 208 20.24 -6.82 0.66
N ALA A 209 21.17 -7.59 1.22
CA ALA A 209 20.97 -8.26 2.50
C ALA A 209 20.66 -7.27 3.64
N PRO A 210 21.32 -6.10 3.76
CA PRO A 210 20.95 -5.09 4.76
C PRO A 210 19.53 -4.55 4.58
N ILE A 211 19.06 -4.37 3.34
CA ILE A 211 17.67 -3.95 3.07
C ILE A 211 16.70 -5.04 3.53
N LEU A 212 16.96 -6.30 3.17
CA LEU A 212 16.09 -7.42 3.55
C LEU A 212 16.07 -7.61 5.07
N GLU A 213 17.23 -7.53 5.74
CA GLU A 213 17.35 -7.57 7.19
C GLU A 213 16.51 -6.48 7.85
N SER A 214 16.67 -5.22 7.41
CA SER A 214 16.00 -4.09 8.03
C SER A 214 14.49 -4.01 7.73
N ARG A 215 14.03 -4.51 6.59
CA ARG A 215 12.65 -4.30 6.12
C ARG A 215 11.78 -5.54 6.15
N CYS A 216 12.39 -6.72 6.01
CA CYS A 216 11.66 -7.96 5.72
C CYS A 216 11.86 -9.03 6.79
N VAL A 217 13.08 -9.21 7.30
CA VAL A 217 13.43 -10.36 8.14
C VAL A 217 12.63 -10.40 9.45
N THR A 218 12.24 -9.26 10.03
CA THR A 218 11.38 -9.24 11.24
C THR A 218 10.12 -10.10 11.08
N CYS A 219 9.48 -10.06 9.92
CA CYS A 219 8.32 -10.90 9.61
C CYS A 219 8.72 -12.21 8.91
N HIS A 220 9.74 -12.15 8.04
CA HIS A 220 10.29 -13.27 7.26
C HIS A 220 11.45 -13.98 7.98
N GLN A 221 11.28 -14.28 9.26
CA GLN A 221 12.17 -15.12 10.02
C GLN A 221 11.53 -16.48 10.28
N GLU A 222 12.33 -17.46 10.71
CA GLU A 222 11.80 -18.76 11.11
C GLU A 222 10.87 -18.59 12.32
N GLY A 223 9.65 -19.13 12.22
CA GLY A 223 8.59 -18.92 13.22
C GLY A 223 7.90 -17.55 13.15
N GLY A 224 8.32 -16.65 12.26
CA GLY A 224 7.64 -15.38 11.99
C GLY A 224 6.31 -15.55 11.24
N ILE A 225 5.57 -14.45 11.11
CA ILE A 225 4.22 -14.42 10.50
C ILE A 225 4.21 -14.60 8.97
N ALA A 226 5.36 -14.45 8.31
CA ALA A 226 5.44 -14.51 6.85
C ALA A 226 5.57 -15.95 6.33
N PRO A 227 5.17 -16.23 5.07
CA PRO A 227 5.05 -17.61 4.56
C PRO A 227 6.39 -18.35 4.37
N PHE A 228 7.53 -17.65 4.44
CA PHE A 228 8.86 -18.24 4.34
C PHE A 228 9.90 -17.38 5.07
N ALA A 229 10.99 -18.02 5.52
CA ALA A 229 12.11 -17.36 6.15
C ALA A 229 13.16 -16.89 5.13
N MET A 230 13.58 -15.63 5.22
CA MET A 230 14.70 -15.03 4.49
C MET A 230 16.02 -15.29 5.22
N ASN A 231 16.34 -16.57 5.45
CA ASN A 231 17.45 -17.01 6.29
C ASN A 231 18.76 -17.31 5.54
N ASN A 232 18.80 -17.13 4.21
CA ASN A 232 20.01 -17.23 3.38
C ASN A 232 19.73 -16.73 1.95
N HIS A 233 20.81 -16.51 1.20
CA HIS A 233 20.79 -16.06 -0.20
C HIS A 233 20.02 -17.01 -1.11
N GLN A 234 20.22 -18.33 -0.97
CA GLN A 234 19.54 -19.30 -1.83
C GLN A 234 18.02 -19.21 -1.66
N MET A 235 17.55 -18.94 -0.43
CA MET A 235 16.13 -18.76 -0.20
C MET A 235 15.59 -17.53 -0.89
N VAL A 236 16.23 -16.38 -0.65
CA VAL A 236 15.85 -15.11 -1.28
C VAL A 236 15.89 -15.21 -2.80
N GLN A 237 16.92 -15.85 -3.36
CA GLN A 237 17.04 -16.07 -4.81
C GLN A 237 15.87 -16.89 -5.36
N GLY A 238 15.46 -17.96 -4.66
CA GLY A 238 14.33 -18.80 -5.08
C GLY A 238 12.99 -18.04 -5.09
N TRP A 239 12.79 -17.12 -4.14
CA TRP A 239 11.58 -16.29 -4.05
C TRP A 239 11.68 -14.96 -4.80
N SER A 240 12.82 -14.65 -5.42
CA SER A 240 13.08 -13.36 -6.06
C SER A 240 12.00 -12.89 -7.05
N PRO A 241 11.39 -13.76 -7.91
CA PRO A 241 10.33 -13.29 -8.80
C PRO A 241 9.08 -12.82 -8.04
N MET A 242 8.74 -13.49 -6.93
CA MET A 242 7.61 -13.11 -6.09
C MET A 242 7.92 -11.85 -5.27
N ILE A 243 9.15 -11.69 -4.80
CA ILE A 243 9.60 -10.45 -4.15
C ILE A 243 9.44 -9.27 -5.13
N ARG A 244 9.95 -9.40 -6.36
CA ARG A 244 9.80 -8.38 -7.40
C ARG A 244 8.34 -8.04 -7.67
N GLU A 245 7.50 -9.05 -7.94
CA GLU A 245 6.07 -8.86 -8.20
C GLU A 245 5.39 -8.11 -7.05
N THR A 246 5.69 -8.50 -5.81
CA THR A 246 5.06 -7.96 -4.62
C THR A 246 5.47 -6.51 -4.35
N LEU A 247 6.72 -6.15 -4.63
CA LEU A 247 7.21 -4.77 -4.56
C LEU A 247 6.56 -3.89 -5.63
N ILE A 248 6.51 -4.35 -6.88
CA ILE A 248 5.98 -3.61 -8.03
C ILE A 248 4.45 -3.42 -7.95
N THR A 249 3.73 -4.42 -7.43
CA THR A 249 2.26 -4.36 -7.24
C THR A 249 1.84 -3.84 -5.87
N LYS A 250 2.81 -3.50 -4.99
CA LYS A 250 2.56 -3.04 -3.61
C LYS A 250 1.57 -3.95 -2.86
N ARG A 251 1.57 -5.26 -3.15
CA ARG A 251 0.64 -6.27 -2.61
C ARG A 251 0.97 -6.63 -1.16
N MET A 252 2.25 -6.70 -0.81
CA MET A 252 2.69 -6.78 0.57
C MET A 252 3.37 -5.47 0.96
N PRO A 253 2.64 -4.58 1.61
CA PRO A 253 3.25 -3.47 2.29
C PRO A 253 3.59 -3.87 3.72
N PRO A 254 4.83 -3.72 4.15
CA PRO A 254 5.03 -3.32 5.51
C PRO A 254 4.66 -1.81 5.59
N GLY A 255 3.52 -1.49 6.23
CA GLY A 255 3.11 -0.12 6.54
C GLY A 255 1.77 0.38 5.95
N GLN A 256 1.40 0.00 4.74
CA GLN A 256 0.16 0.41 4.01
C GLN A 256 -0.07 1.90 3.74
N ILE A 257 0.81 2.78 4.22
CA ILE A 257 0.61 4.23 4.12
C ILE A 257 1.40 4.85 3.01
N ASP A 258 0.96 6.04 2.62
CA ASP A 258 1.70 6.92 1.73
C ASP A 258 3.05 7.34 2.32
N ILE A 259 4.06 7.48 1.46
CA ILE A 259 5.43 7.81 1.87
C ILE A 259 5.50 9.18 2.55
N ALA A 260 4.59 10.09 2.18
CA ALA A 260 4.51 11.43 2.76
C ALA A 260 4.32 11.43 4.28
N TYR A 261 3.69 10.38 4.83
CA TYR A 261 3.31 10.30 6.26
C TYR A 261 4.18 9.35 7.08
N VAL A 262 5.15 8.66 6.47
CA VAL A 262 5.94 7.61 7.14
C VAL A 262 6.71 8.13 8.35
N ASN A 263 7.17 9.38 8.29
CA ASN A 263 7.97 9.97 9.35
C ASN A 263 7.13 10.52 10.51
N ASP A 264 5.80 10.53 10.39
CA ASP A 264 4.91 11.04 11.45
C ASP A 264 4.54 9.96 12.46
N PHE A 265 4.78 8.68 12.12
CA PHE A 265 4.33 7.54 12.90
C PHE A 265 5.47 6.59 13.31
N HIS A 266 5.34 5.99 14.50
CA HIS A 266 6.26 4.98 14.98
C HIS A 266 6.16 3.67 14.17
N SER A 267 7.29 2.98 14.04
CA SER A 267 7.36 1.59 13.58
C SER A 267 6.72 1.32 12.21
N VAL A 268 6.67 2.33 11.33
CA VAL A 268 6.25 2.15 9.95
C VAL A 268 7.38 1.50 9.16
N ASN A 269 7.23 0.21 8.87
CA ASN A 269 8.19 -0.57 8.10
C ASN A 269 8.14 -0.24 6.59
N GLN A 270 8.33 1.02 6.20
CA GLN A 270 8.31 1.42 4.80
C GLN A 270 9.62 1.03 4.07
N ILE A 271 9.51 0.80 2.75
CA ILE A 271 10.64 0.65 1.84
C ILE A 271 10.71 1.85 0.89
N THR A 272 11.90 2.45 0.76
CA THR A 272 12.13 3.64 -0.05
C THR A 272 12.21 3.32 -1.54
N ALA A 273 11.98 4.32 -2.40
CA ALA A 273 12.11 4.17 -3.84
C ALA A 273 13.49 3.64 -4.27
N GLY A 274 14.56 4.15 -3.64
CA GLY A 274 15.93 3.69 -3.91
C GLY A 274 16.21 2.25 -3.47
N GLU A 275 15.65 1.82 -2.33
CA GLU A 275 15.73 0.42 -1.89
C GLU A 275 14.96 -0.51 -2.84
N ILE A 276 13.75 -0.12 -3.28
CA ILE A 276 12.96 -0.87 -4.27
C ILE A 276 13.75 -0.98 -5.59
N GLN A 277 14.30 0.12 -6.10
CA GLN A 277 15.12 0.12 -7.32
C GLN A 277 16.29 -0.85 -7.22
N LYS A 278 17.06 -0.83 -6.13
CA LYS A 278 18.17 -1.75 -5.91
C LYS A 278 17.71 -3.21 -5.91
N LEU A 279 16.64 -3.53 -5.17
CA LEU A 279 16.09 -4.87 -5.10
C LEU A 279 15.62 -5.35 -6.47
N VAL A 280 14.79 -4.58 -7.16
CA VAL A 280 14.22 -4.96 -8.46
C VAL A 280 15.31 -5.13 -9.51
N HIS A 281 16.26 -4.18 -9.63
CA HIS A 281 17.35 -4.31 -10.59
C HIS A 281 18.28 -5.50 -10.28
N TRP A 282 18.55 -5.79 -9.00
CA TRP A 282 19.31 -6.98 -8.61
C TRP A 282 18.57 -8.27 -8.96
N ILE A 283 17.25 -8.29 -8.75
CA ILE A 283 16.39 -9.43 -9.12
C ILE A 283 16.40 -9.64 -10.64
N ASP A 284 16.22 -8.57 -11.41
CA ASP A 284 16.25 -8.59 -12.88
C ASP A 284 17.63 -9.03 -13.41
N GLY A 285 18.70 -8.75 -12.65
CA GLY A 285 20.05 -9.26 -12.89
C GLY A 285 20.29 -10.72 -12.49
N GLY A 286 19.26 -11.46 -12.06
CA GLY A 286 19.34 -12.88 -11.70
C GLY A 286 19.61 -13.15 -10.21
N SER A 287 19.51 -12.14 -9.35
CA SER A 287 19.66 -12.27 -7.90
C SER A 287 21.00 -12.89 -7.48
N ILE A 288 22.09 -12.53 -8.14
CA ILE A 288 23.40 -13.17 -7.96
C ILE A 288 24.11 -12.69 -6.67
N ASN A 289 24.84 -13.60 -6.01
CA ASN A 289 25.79 -13.27 -4.96
C ASN A 289 27.22 -13.50 -5.47
N THR A 290 27.94 -12.43 -5.76
CA THR A 290 29.30 -12.46 -6.31
C THR A 290 30.39 -12.53 -5.24
N THR A 291 30.06 -12.19 -3.99
CA THR A 291 31.04 -12.12 -2.89
C THR A 291 31.20 -13.45 -2.16
N GLY A 292 30.22 -14.35 -2.26
CA GLY A 292 30.15 -15.60 -1.50
C GLY A 292 29.88 -15.41 0.00
N ILE A 293 29.72 -14.17 0.47
CA ILE A 293 29.32 -13.84 1.83
C ILE A 293 27.79 -13.85 1.89
N ASP A 294 27.22 -14.47 2.92
CA ASP A 294 25.78 -14.50 3.14
C ASP A 294 25.42 -13.92 4.51
N PRO A 295 25.15 -12.60 4.59
CA PRO A 295 24.80 -11.96 5.85
C PRO A 295 23.52 -12.54 6.46
N LEU A 296 22.51 -12.87 5.64
CA LEU A 296 21.24 -13.43 6.12
C LEU A 296 21.44 -14.80 6.81
N ALA A 297 22.35 -15.62 6.30
CA ALA A 297 22.70 -16.90 6.93
C ALA A 297 23.48 -16.75 8.25
N ALA A 298 24.07 -15.57 8.48
CA ALA A 298 24.76 -15.24 9.73
C ALA A 298 23.85 -14.53 10.75
N LEU A 299 22.62 -14.15 10.36
CA LEU A 299 21.66 -13.55 11.28
C LEU A 299 21.21 -14.59 12.31
N ASN A 300 21.33 -14.22 13.58
CA ASN A 300 20.77 -14.97 14.69
C ASN A 300 19.76 -14.07 15.41
N ILE A 301 18.48 -14.34 15.22
CA ILE A 301 17.41 -13.60 15.86
C ILE A 301 16.84 -14.48 16.97
N GLU A 302 17.04 -14.04 18.20
CA GLU A 302 16.48 -14.72 19.37
C GLU A 302 15.02 -14.30 19.53
N PRO A 303 14.07 -15.26 19.58
CA PRO A 303 12.67 -14.94 19.83
C PRO A 303 12.53 -14.20 21.16
N THR A 304 11.95 -13.00 21.10
CA THR A 304 11.62 -12.22 22.29
C THR A 304 10.12 -12.28 22.49
N LYS A 305 9.71 -12.80 23.65
CA LYS A 305 8.30 -12.93 24.00
C LYS A 305 7.62 -11.58 24.28
N TRP A 306 8.32 -10.70 25.01
CA TRP A 306 7.81 -9.39 25.39
C TRP A 306 8.78 -8.31 24.91
N LEU A 307 8.39 -7.58 23.88
CA LEU A 307 9.14 -6.53 23.20
C LEU A 307 9.39 -5.33 24.10
N ASN A 308 8.48 -5.02 25.02
CA ASN A 308 8.59 -3.87 25.93
C ASN A 308 9.18 -4.22 27.31
N GLY A 309 9.90 -5.34 27.42
CA GLY A 309 10.49 -5.81 28.68
C GLY A 309 9.54 -6.75 29.44
N THR A 310 9.74 -6.93 30.75
CA THR A 310 8.84 -7.81 31.53
C THR A 310 7.57 -7.05 31.92
N PRO A 311 6.36 -7.54 31.59
CA PRO A 311 5.11 -6.91 32.04
C PRO A 311 4.96 -6.96 33.57
N ASP A 312 4.29 -5.95 34.13
CA ASP A 312 3.95 -5.89 35.55
C ASP A 312 2.82 -6.87 35.88
N VAL A 313 1.89 -7.05 34.94
CA VAL A 313 0.79 -8.02 35.05
C VAL A 313 0.72 -8.83 33.76
N VAL A 314 0.61 -10.16 33.89
CA VAL A 314 0.35 -11.07 32.78
C VAL A 314 -1.01 -11.71 32.98
N ILE A 315 -1.89 -11.57 31.99
CA ILE A 315 -3.24 -12.12 31.98
C ILE A 315 -3.31 -13.25 30.96
N ASP A 316 -3.66 -14.44 31.42
CA ASP A 316 -3.90 -15.59 30.54
C ASP A 316 -5.29 -15.51 29.91
N ILE A 317 -5.37 -15.61 28.58
CA ILE A 317 -6.64 -15.77 27.88
C ILE A 317 -7.02 -17.25 27.90
N PRO A 318 -8.27 -17.62 28.28
CA PRO A 318 -8.73 -19.00 28.23
C PRO A 318 -8.50 -19.63 26.87
N ALA A 319 -7.97 -20.86 26.85
CA ALA A 319 -7.62 -21.54 25.61
C ALA A 319 -8.80 -21.69 24.63
N GLN A 320 -8.56 -21.36 23.37
CA GLN A 320 -9.52 -21.36 22.29
C GLN A 320 -9.20 -22.49 21.31
N GLN A 321 -10.14 -23.43 21.13
CA GLN A 321 -9.99 -24.51 20.14
C GLN A 321 -10.44 -24.03 18.77
N ILE A 322 -9.56 -24.17 17.76
CA ILE A 322 -9.80 -23.74 16.39
C ILE A 322 -9.83 -24.98 15.49
N PRO A 323 -10.91 -25.22 14.73
CA PRO A 323 -10.98 -26.34 13.81
C PRO A 323 -10.02 -26.13 12.62
N ALA A 324 -9.70 -27.22 11.93
CA ALA A 324 -8.82 -27.18 10.76
C ALA A 324 -9.38 -26.34 9.60
N THR A 325 -10.71 -26.29 9.44
CA THR A 325 -11.38 -25.58 8.35
C THR A 325 -12.70 -24.98 8.80
N GLY A 326 -13.20 -24.03 8.01
CA GLY A 326 -14.51 -23.41 8.21
C GLY A 326 -14.42 -21.97 8.70
N VAL A 327 -15.53 -21.27 8.58
CA VAL A 327 -15.66 -19.89 9.05
C VAL A 327 -15.72 -19.87 10.57
N GLN A 328 -15.00 -18.93 11.20
CA GLN A 328 -15.05 -18.71 12.64
C GLN A 328 -15.89 -17.48 12.94
N ASP A 329 -16.88 -17.65 13.82
CA ASP A 329 -17.58 -16.51 14.40
C ASP A 329 -16.64 -15.76 15.37
N TYR A 330 -16.91 -14.46 15.52
CA TYR A 330 -16.28 -13.66 16.57
C TYR A 330 -16.54 -14.27 17.94
N ARG A 331 -15.49 -14.29 18.76
CA ARG A 331 -15.54 -14.76 20.13
C ARG A 331 -15.45 -13.58 21.07
N HIS A 332 -16.38 -13.53 22.01
CA HIS A 332 -16.47 -12.50 23.02
C HIS A 332 -16.13 -13.09 24.38
N ILE A 333 -14.98 -12.73 24.93
CA ILE A 333 -14.47 -13.26 26.19
C ILE A 333 -14.44 -12.15 27.24
N VAL A 334 -15.09 -12.38 28.38
CA VAL A 334 -15.04 -11.47 29.53
C VAL A 334 -13.99 -11.98 30.50
N LEU A 335 -13.01 -11.14 30.82
CA LEU A 335 -11.92 -11.40 31.76
C LEU A 335 -11.99 -10.39 32.93
N PRO A 336 -12.63 -10.74 34.05
CA PRO A 336 -12.57 -9.93 35.26
C PRO A 336 -11.13 -9.80 35.75
N LEU A 337 -10.71 -8.58 36.09
CA LEU A 337 -9.43 -8.33 36.72
C LEU A 337 -9.73 -8.07 38.20
N GLU A 338 -9.28 -8.94 39.10
CA GLU A 338 -9.51 -8.84 40.55
C GLU A 338 -8.70 -7.68 41.16
N LEU A 339 -8.97 -6.45 40.70
CA LEU A 339 -8.26 -5.23 41.06
C LEU A 339 -8.75 -4.68 42.40
N GLU A 340 -7.83 -4.49 43.34
CA GLU A 340 -8.12 -3.90 44.67
C GLU A 340 -8.31 -2.38 44.59
N GLU A 341 -7.65 -1.72 43.63
CA GLU A 341 -7.72 -0.30 43.35
C GLU A 341 -7.64 -0.02 41.84
N ASP A 342 -7.92 1.22 41.43
CA ASP A 342 -7.76 1.65 40.05
C ASP A 342 -6.27 1.60 39.67
N ILE A 343 -5.95 1.00 38.52
CA ILE A 343 -4.58 0.95 38.00
C ILE A 343 -4.50 1.72 36.67
N TRP A 344 -3.30 2.21 36.37
CA TRP A 344 -3.03 3.01 35.18
C TRP A 344 -2.07 2.28 34.26
N VAL A 345 -2.56 1.91 33.08
CA VAL A 345 -1.78 1.20 32.06
C VAL A 345 -1.04 2.22 31.21
N LYS A 346 0.27 2.04 31.02
CA LYS A 346 1.13 2.87 30.15
C LYS A 346 1.45 2.20 28.81
N ALA A 347 1.37 0.88 28.76
CA ALA A 347 1.46 0.09 27.53
C ALA A 347 0.75 -1.25 27.72
N ILE A 348 0.31 -1.82 26.61
CA ILE A 348 -0.25 -3.18 26.54
C ILE A 348 0.40 -3.93 25.38
N GLU A 349 0.72 -5.19 25.63
CA GLU A 349 1.32 -6.09 24.66
C GLU A 349 0.57 -7.41 24.62
N PHE A 350 0.45 -8.00 23.44
CA PHE A 350 -0.24 -9.27 23.23
C PHE A 350 0.75 -10.32 22.74
N GLU A 351 0.78 -11.47 23.41
CA GLU A 351 1.50 -12.65 22.95
C GLU A 351 0.48 -13.64 22.37
N ALA A 352 0.55 -13.89 21.07
CA ALA A 352 -0.31 -14.86 20.41
C ALA A 352 0.09 -16.29 20.81
N GLY A 353 -0.87 -17.08 21.29
CA GLY A 353 -0.62 -18.48 21.64
C GLY A 353 -0.35 -19.35 20.40
N ASP A 354 -1.11 -19.14 19.33
CA ASP A 354 -0.85 -19.69 18.01
C ASP A 354 -1.05 -18.61 16.92
N PRO A 355 0.03 -17.99 16.42
CA PRO A 355 -0.05 -16.93 15.41
C PRO A 355 -0.54 -17.43 14.04
N THR A 356 -0.66 -18.74 13.83
CA THR A 356 -1.17 -19.29 12.56
C THR A 356 -2.69 -19.23 12.44
N VAL A 357 -3.40 -19.05 13.56
CA VAL A 357 -4.87 -19.03 13.59
C VAL A 357 -5.46 -17.74 14.17
N LEU A 358 -4.75 -17.03 15.06
CA LEU A 358 -5.24 -15.78 15.63
C LEU A 358 -5.13 -14.63 14.62
N HIS A 359 -6.27 -14.03 14.27
CA HIS A 359 -6.32 -12.91 13.31
C HIS A 359 -6.38 -11.55 13.99
N HIS A 360 -7.17 -11.38 15.05
CA HIS A 360 -7.06 -10.19 15.90
C HIS A 360 -7.61 -10.42 17.31
N ILE A 361 -7.16 -9.57 18.24
CA ILE A 361 -7.75 -9.36 19.57
C ILE A 361 -8.01 -7.85 19.69
N ILE A 362 -9.19 -7.45 20.14
CA ILE A 362 -9.45 -6.09 20.59
C ILE A 362 -9.84 -6.17 22.06
N ALA A 363 -9.06 -5.50 22.92
CA ALA A 363 -9.28 -5.50 24.36
C ALA A 363 -9.96 -4.20 24.77
N PHE A 364 -11.25 -4.27 25.08
CA PHE A 364 -12.00 -3.17 25.67
C PHE A 364 -12.00 -3.28 27.19
N SER A 365 -12.00 -2.16 27.89
CA SER A 365 -12.11 -2.15 29.35
C SER A 365 -13.57 -2.00 29.79
N PHE A 366 -13.98 -2.71 30.85
CA PHE A 366 -15.26 -2.46 31.52
C PHE A 366 -15.03 -2.11 32.99
N GLY A 367 -15.90 -1.25 33.52
CA GLY A 367 -15.92 -0.89 34.94
C GLY A 367 -16.92 -1.73 35.74
N PRO A 368 -17.11 -1.45 37.04
CA PRO A 368 -18.05 -2.17 37.89
C PRO A 368 -19.51 -2.11 37.40
N ASP A 369 -19.85 -1.10 36.60
CA ASP A 369 -21.18 -0.93 36.00
C ASP A 369 -21.39 -1.73 34.70
N GLY A 370 -20.37 -2.47 34.24
CA GLY A 370 -20.41 -3.30 33.03
C GLY A 370 -19.95 -2.58 31.77
N MET A 371 -20.35 -3.10 30.60
CA MET A 371 -20.03 -2.57 29.27
C MET A 371 -21.28 -2.49 28.38
N ASN A 372 -21.43 -1.43 27.59
CA ASN A 372 -22.43 -1.33 26.52
C ASN A 372 -21.82 -0.93 25.15
N GLU A 373 -22.61 -1.05 24.09
CA GLU A 373 -22.18 -0.77 22.70
C GLU A 373 -21.65 0.66 22.49
N PHE A 374 -22.23 1.67 23.16
CA PHE A 374 -21.76 3.05 23.07
C PHE A 374 -20.40 3.23 23.75
N GLU A 375 -20.13 2.50 24.83
CA GLU A 375 -18.82 2.52 25.49
C GLU A 375 -17.75 1.90 24.61
N ILE A 376 -18.04 0.80 23.92
CA ILE A 376 -17.12 0.19 22.94
C ILE A 376 -16.73 1.20 21.86
N LEU A 377 -17.72 1.88 21.24
CA LEU A 377 -17.46 2.87 20.20
C LEU A 377 -16.68 4.10 20.69
N ASN A 378 -16.89 4.52 21.95
CA ASN A 378 -16.18 5.64 22.56
C ASN A 378 -14.79 5.27 23.08
N GLN A 379 -14.46 3.99 23.20
CA GLN A 379 -13.11 3.55 23.54
C GLN A 379 -12.18 3.46 22.31
N GLY A 380 -12.69 3.64 21.09
CA GLY A 380 -11.88 3.49 19.87
C GLY A 380 -11.42 2.04 19.72
N ILE A 381 -10.11 1.80 19.76
CA ILE A 381 -9.53 0.45 19.78
C ILE A 381 -9.48 -0.18 21.19
N GLY A 382 -10.10 0.44 22.19
CA GLY A 382 -10.06 -0.05 23.56
C GLY A 382 -8.76 0.30 24.28
N LEU A 383 -8.38 -0.58 25.20
CA LEU A 383 -7.07 -0.61 25.83
C LEU A 383 -5.98 -0.91 24.78
N GLY A 384 -6.24 -1.79 23.82
CA GLY A 384 -5.31 -2.05 22.74
C GLY A 384 -5.80 -3.18 21.85
N ALA A 385 -5.10 -3.36 20.73
CA ALA A 385 -5.42 -4.42 19.77
C ALA A 385 -4.18 -5.21 19.36
N TYR A 386 -4.40 -6.48 19.08
CA TYR A 386 -3.47 -7.34 18.35
C TYR A 386 -4.01 -7.56 16.94
N ALA A 387 -3.14 -7.41 15.94
CA ALA A 387 -3.29 -7.96 14.61
C ALA A 387 -1.90 -8.39 14.10
N PRO A 388 -1.79 -9.33 13.14
CA PRO A 388 -0.50 -9.69 12.57
C PRO A 388 0.33 -8.46 12.17
N GLY A 389 1.49 -8.29 12.81
CA GLY A 389 2.38 -7.15 12.61
C GLY A 389 2.05 -5.89 13.45
N ASN A 390 1.18 -6.01 14.45
CA ASN A 390 0.86 -5.00 15.47
C ASN A 390 0.52 -5.69 16.80
N GLU A 391 1.52 -5.86 17.67
CA GLU A 391 1.38 -6.61 18.94
C GLU A 391 1.67 -5.77 20.19
N LEU A 392 2.41 -4.66 20.04
CA LEU A 392 2.74 -3.74 21.12
C LEU A 392 1.99 -2.41 20.90
N ASN A 393 1.20 -2.01 21.90
CA ASN A 393 0.47 -0.75 21.92
C ASN A 393 1.06 0.15 23.00
N LEU A 394 1.77 1.19 22.58
CA LEU A 394 2.38 2.19 23.46
C LEU A 394 1.46 3.39 23.64
N TYR A 395 1.49 4.01 24.82
CA TYR A 395 0.88 5.31 25.05
C TYR A 395 1.95 6.39 25.18
N PRO A 396 1.62 7.67 24.89
CA PRO A 396 2.53 8.79 25.09
C PRO A 396 3.04 8.87 26.54
N GLU A 397 4.21 9.50 26.71
CA GLU A 397 4.78 9.76 28.04
C GLU A 397 3.77 10.48 28.95
N ASN A 398 3.84 10.17 30.25
CA ASN A 398 2.95 10.69 31.30
C ASN A 398 1.45 10.55 31.02
N SER A 399 1.06 9.63 30.14
CA SER A 399 -0.33 9.31 29.82
C SER A 399 -0.65 7.87 30.17
N GLY A 400 -1.87 7.60 30.62
CA GLY A 400 -2.28 6.22 30.90
C GLY A 400 -3.76 5.95 30.71
N TYR A 401 -4.06 4.69 30.44
CA TYR A 401 -5.42 4.19 30.32
C TYR A 401 -5.87 3.64 31.69
N PRO A 402 -7.00 4.11 32.26
CA PRO A 402 -7.45 3.65 33.57
C PRO A 402 -8.17 2.31 33.47
N LEU A 403 -7.78 1.34 34.29
CA LEU A 403 -8.58 0.15 34.59
C LEU A 403 -9.16 0.28 35.99
N LYS A 404 -10.48 0.26 36.08
CA LYS A 404 -11.20 0.52 37.33
C LYS A 404 -11.28 -0.70 38.23
N ALA A 405 -11.18 -0.49 39.54
CA ALA A 405 -11.43 -1.52 40.53
C ALA A 405 -12.81 -2.16 40.33
N GLY A 406 -12.87 -3.50 40.45
CA GLY A 406 -14.09 -4.27 40.14
C GLY A 406 -14.46 -4.37 38.65
N GLY A 407 -13.58 -3.90 37.77
CA GLY A 407 -13.71 -4.00 36.32
C GLY A 407 -12.95 -5.19 35.70
N GLY A 408 -12.73 -5.11 34.39
CA GLY A 408 -11.94 -6.11 33.67
C GLY A 408 -11.84 -5.81 32.18
N LEU A 409 -11.53 -6.85 31.39
CA LEU A 409 -11.41 -6.77 29.95
C LEU A 409 -12.53 -7.54 29.25
N PHE A 410 -13.10 -6.92 28.21
CA PHE A 410 -13.92 -7.59 27.21
C PHE A 410 -13.07 -7.75 25.95
N LEU A 411 -12.78 -8.99 25.58
CA LEU A 411 -12.02 -9.30 24.39
C LEU A 411 -12.95 -9.66 23.25
N GLN A 412 -12.82 -8.95 22.14
CA GLN A 412 -13.35 -9.37 20.86
C GLN A 412 -12.24 -10.05 20.08
N MET A 413 -12.39 -11.33 19.77
CA MET A 413 -11.36 -12.14 19.12
C MET A 413 -11.89 -12.76 17.82
N HIS A 414 -11.06 -12.73 16.79
CA HIS A 414 -11.36 -13.36 15.50
C HIS A 414 -10.22 -14.29 15.08
N TYR A 415 -10.59 -15.42 14.49
CA TYR A 415 -9.68 -16.49 14.10
C TYR A 415 -9.85 -16.84 12.63
N THR A 416 -8.75 -17.25 12.00
CA THR A 416 -8.74 -17.84 10.65
C THR A 416 -8.23 -19.27 10.71
N THR A 417 -8.85 -20.19 9.97
CA THR A 417 -8.42 -21.59 9.98
C THR A 417 -7.20 -21.81 9.09
N SER A 418 -6.22 -22.57 9.58
CA SER A 418 -4.93 -22.80 8.90
C SER A 418 -4.83 -24.14 8.15
N GLY A 419 -5.91 -24.92 8.11
CA GLY A 419 -5.90 -26.30 7.56
C GLY A 419 -5.50 -27.37 8.58
N LYS A 420 -5.22 -26.98 9.83
CA LYS A 420 -4.90 -27.88 10.96
C LYS A 420 -5.68 -27.44 12.20
N GLU A 421 -6.10 -28.40 13.02
CA GLU A 421 -6.66 -28.08 14.33
C GLU A 421 -5.58 -27.44 15.19
N ALA A 422 -5.94 -26.37 15.89
CA ALA A 422 -5.03 -25.58 16.71
C ALA A 422 -5.69 -25.21 18.04
N ILE A 423 -4.86 -24.87 19.02
CA ILE A 423 -5.28 -24.32 20.30
C ILE A 423 -4.53 -23.01 20.48
N ASP A 424 -5.27 -21.90 20.50
CA ASP A 424 -4.72 -20.61 20.85
C ASP A 424 -4.87 -20.37 22.35
N ALA A 425 -3.77 -20.10 23.03
CA ALA A 425 -3.72 -19.77 24.46
C ALA A 425 -2.91 -18.48 24.64
N SER A 426 -3.45 -17.41 24.06
CA SER A 426 -2.82 -16.08 24.05
C SER A 426 -2.71 -15.46 25.44
N GLN A 427 -1.78 -14.52 25.60
CA GLN A 427 -1.56 -13.78 26.85
C GLN A 427 -1.56 -12.27 26.59
N ILE A 428 -1.92 -11.51 27.62
CA ILE A 428 -1.85 -10.04 27.62
C ILE A 428 -0.84 -9.61 28.69
N GLY A 429 0.16 -8.82 28.29
CA GLY A 429 1.08 -8.13 29.18
C GLY A 429 0.64 -6.69 29.40
N LEU A 430 0.44 -6.29 30.66
CA LEU A 430 0.18 -4.90 31.04
C LEU A 430 1.42 -4.30 31.70
N TYR A 431 1.75 -3.09 31.28
CA TYR A 431 2.79 -2.27 31.88
C TYR A 431 2.12 -1.10 32.59
N LEU A 432 2.44 -0.89 33.87
CA LEU A 432 1.71 0.02 34.74
C LEU A 432 2.53 1.26 35.10
N TRP A 433 1.84 2.34 35.43
CA TRP A 433 2.41 3.46 36.17
C TRP A 433 2.36 3.18 37.67
N ASP A 434 3.41 3.63 38.39
CA ASP A 434 3.44 3.56 39.86
C ASP A 434 2.48 4.59 40.50
N GLU A 435 2.23 5.71 39.81
CA GLU A 435 1.36 6.81 40.25
C GLU A 435 0.37 7.18 39.13
N GLU A 436 -0.69 7.92 39.47
CA GLU A 436 -1.64 8.44 38.47
C GLU A 436 -0.91 9.34 37.45
N PRO A 437 -1.03 9.07 36.14
CA PRO A 437 -0.40 9.87 35.10
C PRO A 437 -1.09 11.24 34.96
N GLU A 438 -0.37 12.23 34.41
CA GLU A 438 -0.90 13.57 34.20
C GLU A 438 -2.08 13.60 33.22
N ARG A 439 -2.08 12.67 32.25
CA ARG A 439 -3.08 12.63 31.18
C ARG A 439 -3.77 11.27 31.08
N THR A 440 -5.08 11.30 30.90
CA THR A 440 -5.88 10.10 30.66
C THR A 440 -5.95 9.81 29.16
N ILE A 441 -5.70 8.56 28.76
CA ILE A 441 -5.89 8.09 27.39
C ILE A 441 -7.40 7.97 27.11
N LEU A 442 -7.81 8.56 26.00
CA LEU A 442 -9.18 8.53 25.49
C LEU A 442 -9.20 7.97 24.07
N GLY A 443 -10.33 7.39 23.70
CA GLY A 443 -10.56 6.85 22.36
C GLY A 443 -11.75 7.47 21.65
N GLY A 444 -11.93 7.07 20.40
CA GLY A 444 -13.14 7.34 19.66
C GLY A 444 -13.09 6.75 18.27
N SER A 445 -14.23 6.86 17.58
CA SER A 445 -14.35 6.51 16.17
C SER A 445 -15.13 7.59 15.42
N ALA A 446 -14.66 7.92 14.22
CA ALA A 446 -15.48 8.48 13.16
C ALA A 446 -16.09 7.30 12.40
N ALA A 447 -17.39 7.08 12.54
CA ALA A 447 -18.06 5.89 12.05
C ALA A 447 -19.40 6.20 11.37
N ASP A 448 -19.77 5.36 10.42
CA ASP A 448 -21.12 5.33 9.85
C ASP A 448 -21.58 3.87 9.74
N LEU A 449 -22.71 3.56 10.35
CA LEU A 449 -23.27 2.21 10.38
C LEU A 449 -24.30 1.99 9.25
N ASP A 450 -24.71 3.04 8.54
CA ASP A 450 -25.65 2.94 7.41
C ASP A 450 -24.92 2.55 6.11
N ILE A 451 -24.41 1.32 6.10
CA ILE A 451 -23.78 0.76 4.91
C ILE A 451 -24.85 0.14 4.01
N ASN A 452 -24.97 0.69 2.81
CA ASN A 452 -25.76 0.14 1.71
C ASN A 452 -25.05 0.44 0.39
N ILE A 453 -24.39 -0.58 -0.16
CA ILE A 453 -23.60 -0.50 -1.40
C ILE A 453 -24.15 -1.51 -2.38
N SER A 454 -24.42 -1.06 -3.59
CA SER A 454 -25.03 -1.90 -4.62
C SER A 454 -24.05 -2.96 -5.15
N PRO A 455 -24.56 -4.08 -5.67
CA PRO A 455 -23.75 -5.03 -6.43
C PRO A 455 -22.94 -4.35 -7.53
N PHE A 456 -21.73 -4.84 -7.80
CA PHE A 456 -20.87 -4.41 -8.90
C PHE A 456 -20.58 -2.89 -8.94
N SER A 457 -20.48 -2.25 -7.77
CA SER A 457 -20.28 -0.80 -7.67
C SER A 457 -19.20 -0.45 -6.66
N THR A 458 -18.61 0.74 -6.81
CA THR A 458 -17.78 1.35 -5.78
C THR A 458 -18.58 2.41 -5.03
N LYS A 459 -18.27 2.63 -3.75
CA LYS A 459 -18.88 3.71 -2.96
C LYS A 459 -17.87 4.30 -1.99
N GLU A 460 -17.68 5.60 -2.07
CA GLU A 460 -16.99 6.37 -1.04
C GLU A 460 -17.93 6.67 0.12
N MET A 461 -17.43 6.54 1.34
CA MET A 461 -18.10 6.91 2.58
C MET A 461 -17.25 7.88 3.37
N VAL A 462 -17.92 8.79 4.10
CA VAL A 462 -17.28 9.80 4.94
C VAL A 462 -17.97 9.83 6.29
N ALA A 463 -17.20 9.72 7.36
CA ALA A 463 -17.66 9.87 8.73
C ALA A 463 -16.85 10.96 9.44
N THR A 464 -17.44 11.61 10.44
CA THR A 464 -16.78 12.67 11.19
C THR A 464 -16.94 12.52 12.69
N LYS A 465 -15.97 13.04 13.45
CA LYS A 465 -16.04 13.13 14.91
C LYS A 465 -15.42 14.44 15.37
N LYS A 466 -16.16 15.19 16.20
CA LYS A 466 -15.75 16.51 16.69
C LYS A 466 -15.02 16.42 18.03
N PHE A 467 -13.86 17.06 18.13
CA PHE A 467 -13.16 17.30 19.40
C PHE A 467 -13.81 18.45 20.14
N ARG A 468 -14.18 18.23 21.41
CA ARG A 468 -14.88 19.25 22.23
C ARG A 468 -13.96 20.07 23.13
N LYS A 469 -12.74 19.59 23.34
CA LYS A 469 -11.68 20.27 24.06
C LYS A 469 -10.42 20.25 23.22
N ASP A 470 -9.49 21.14 23.54
CA ASP A 470 -8.13 21.07 23.01
C ASP A 470 -7.56 19.70 23.39
N SER A 471 -6.94 19.04 22.42
CA SER A 471 -6.54 17.64 22.53
C SER A 471 -5.23 17.40 21.80
N TYR A 472 -4.54 16.32 22.15
CA TYR A 472 -3.44 15.79 21.35
C TYR A 472 -3.85 14.44 20.79
N LEU A 473 -3.91 14.33 19.47
CA LEU A 473 -4.15 13.09 18.75
C LEU A 473 -2.89 12.23 18.78
N THR A 474 -3.03 10.95 19.14
CA THR A 474 -1.88 10.07 19.41
C THR A 474 -1.87 8.82 18.55
N MET A 475 -3.00 8.43 17.95
CA MET A 475 -3.08 7.27 17.06
C MET A 475 -4.26 7.37 16.09
N LEU A 476 -4.09 6.85 14.87
CA LEU A 476 -5.13 6.66 13.86
C LEU A 476 -5.19 5.20 13.38
N GLY A 477 -6.37 4.68 13.07
CA GLY A 477 -6.55 3.29 12.69
C GLY A 477 -7.79 3.09 11.80
N PRO A 478 -7.64 2.91 10.49
CA PRO A 478 -8.76 2.62 9.62
C PRO A 478 -9.20 1.16 9.76
N HIS A 479 -10.51 0.94 9.70
CA HIS A 479 -11.08 -0.40 9.74
C HIS A 479 -12.30 -0.51 8.82
N MET A 480 -12.18 -1.45 7.88
CA MET A 480 -13.18 -1.93 6.93
C MET A 480 -12.95 -3.41 6.65
N HIS A 481 -13.94 -4.13 6.10
CA HIS A 481 -13.77 -5.54 5.76
C HIS A 481 -13.25 -5.73 4.32
N TYR A 482 -13.58 -6.86 3.69
CA TYR A 482 -12.98 -7.30 2.43
C TYR A 482 -13.09 -6.31 1.28
N ARG A 483 -14.14 -5.46 1.25
CA ARG A 483 -14.32 -4.51 0.15
C ARG A 483 -13.69 -3.16 0.41
N GLY A 484 -13.12 -2.88 1.59
CA GLY A 484 -12.34 -1.67 1.80
C GLY A 484 -11.17 -1.60 0.81
N SER A 485 -11.06 -0.51 0.05
CA SER A 485 -10.03 -0.34 -0.99
C SER A 485 -9.01 0.75 -0.64
N ASP A 486 -9.45 1.82 0.02
CA ASP A 486 -8.60 2.91 0.50
C ASP A 486 -9.18 3.55 1.77
N ALA A 487 -8.32 4.20 2.55
CA ALA A 487 -8.68 4.94 3.74
C ALA A 487 -7.86 6.24 3.86
N ASN A 488 -8.46 7.27 4.42
CA ASN A 488 -7.88 8.61 4.56
C ASN A 488 -8.40 9.31 5.81
N PHE A 489 -7.52 10.01 6.52
CA PHE A 489 -7.87 10.83 7.68
C PHE A 489 -7.46 12.29 7.44
N LYS A 490 -8.36 13.20 7.77
CA LYS A 490 -8.11 14.65 7.74
C LYS A 490 -8.61 15.31 9.02
N LEU A 491 -8.06 16.47 9.35
CA LEU A 491 -8.68 17.44 10.25
C LEU A 491 -9.38 18.50 9.44
N ARG A 492 -10.61 18.84 9.82
CA ARG A 492 -11.32 20.04 9.38
C ARG A 492 -11.41 21.01 10.55
N TYR A 493 -10.67 22.10 10.44
CA TYR A 493 -10.62 23.15 11.44
C TYR A 493 -11.88 24.02 11.40
N SER A 494 -12.14 24.74 12.50
CA SER A 494 -13.32 25.60 12.62
C SER A 494 -13.34 26.78 11.64
N ASP A 495 -12.18 27.14 11.07
CA ASP A 495 -12.02 28.18 10.04
C ASP A 495 -12.24 27.65 8.60
N GLY A 496 -12.49 26.34 8.45
CA GLY A 496 -12.67 25.66 7.17
C GLY A 496 -11.39 25.14 6.53
N ARG A 497 -10.21 25.37 7.13
CA ARG A 497 -8.96 24.73 6.67
C ARG A 497 -9.05 23.22 6.85
N GLU A 498 -8.52 22.47 5.89
CA GLU A 498 -8.35 21.02 6.00
C GLU A 498 -6.86 20.66 5.99
N GLU A 499 -6.50 19.61 6.72
CA GLU A 499 -5.16 19.06 6.81
C GLU A 499 -5.24 17.54 6.76
N GLU A 500 -4.55 16.93 5.82
CA GLU A 500 -4.49 15.48 5.70
C GLU A 500 -3.45 14.91 6.68
N LEU A 501 -3.86 13.88 7.43
CA LEU A 501 -3.05 13.29 8.49
C LEU A 501 -2.49 11.92 8.12
N LEU A 502 -3.24 11.17 7.32
CA LEU A 502 -2.94 9.79 6.99
C LEU A 502 -3.63 9.40 5.69
N ASN A 503 -2.89 8.78 4.78
CA ASN A 503 -3.42 8.18 3.57
C ASN A 503 -3.00 6.71 3.46
N VAL A 504 -3.97 5.83 3.30
CA VAL A 504 -3.83 4.38 3.10
C VAL A 504 -4.38 4.05 1.71
N PRO A 505 -3.58 4.21 0.64
CA PRO A 505 -4.06 4.18 -0.73
C PRO A 505 -4.53 2.79 -1.18
N ASN A 506 -3.90 1.73 -0.65
CA ASN A 506 -4.21 0.33 -0.95
C ASN A 506 -4.52 -0.41 0.35
N TYR A 507 -5.64 -0.07 0.98
CA TYR A 507 -6.09 -0.73 2.20
C TYR A 507 -6.23 -2.24 1.94
N GLN A 508 -5.72 -3.06 2.87
CA GLN A 508 -5.89 -4.51 2.80
C GLN A 508 -6.45 -5.00 4.13
N PHE A 509 -7.59 -5.67 4.08
CA PHE A 509 -8.26 -6.25 5.26
C PHE A 509 -7.34 -7.16 6.09
N ASN A 510 -6.40 -7.87 5.47
CA ASN A 510 -5.49 -8.75 6.19
C ASN A 510 -4.43 -8.00 7.03
N TRP A 511 -4.34 -6.67 6.89
CA TRP A 511 -3.32 -5.82 7.51
C TRP A 511 -3.99 -4.60 8.20
N GLN A 512 -4.78 -4.84 9.23
CA GLN A 512 -5.50 -3.79 9.97
C GLN A 512 -4.59 -3.11 11.00
N LYS A 513 -3.71 -2.23 10.52
CA LYS A 513 -2.74 -1.53 11.37
C LYS A 513 -3.32 -0.30 12.05
N THR A 514 -2.76 0.03 13.19
CA THR A 514 -2.84 1.34 13.81
C THR A 514 -1.53 2.11 13.58
N TYR A 515 -1.61 3.43 13.62
CA TYR A 515 -0.52 4.35 13.37
C TYR A 515 -0.40 5.30 14.54
N ASP A 516 0.56 5.03 15.41
CA ASP A 516 0.87 5.85 16.59
C ASP A 516 1.79 7.00 16.19
N PHE A 517 1.38 8.24 16.46
CA PHE A 517 2.18 9.41 16.14
C PHE A 517 3.49 9.40 16.93
N ILE A 518 4.60 9.80 16.29
CA ILE A 518 5.87 10.06 16.97
C ILE A 518 5.70 11.22 17.93
N ASP A 519 5.20 12.34 17.41
CA ASP A 519 4.85 13.53 18.16
C ASP A 519 3.32 13.67 18.16
N PRO A 520 2.64 13.62 19.32
CA PRO A 520 1.20 13.81 19.38
C PRO A 520 0.77 15.13 18.74
N LEU A 521 -0.21 15.06 17.83
CA LEU A 521 -0.66 16.22 17.04
C LEU A 521 -1.67 17.04 17.84
N PHE A 522 -1.40 18.33 18.04
CA PHE A 522 -2.36 19.24 18.69
C PHE A 522 -3.60 19.46 17.82
N VAL A 523 -4.77 19.32 18.43
CA VAL A 523 -6.09 19.48 17.81
C VAL A 523 -6.91 20.46 18.63
N PRO A 524 -7.16 21.69 18.12
CA PRO A 524 -7.97 22.67 18.80
C PRO A 524 -9.43 22.20 18.97
N ALA A 525 -10.06 22.60 20.06
CA ALA A 525 -11.48 22.41 20.31
C ALA A 525 -12.31 22.93 19.13
N GLY A 526 -13.30 22.13 18.73
CA GLY A 526 -14.17 22.46 17.61
C GLY A 526 -13.74 21.86 16.27
N THR A 527 -12.51 21.35 16.17
CA THR A 527 -11.99 20.64 15.00
C THR A 527 -12.70 19.29 14.82
N GLU A 528 -12.94 18.89 13.57
CA GLU A 528 -13.51 17.59 13.21
C GLU A 528 -12.43 16.68 12.64
N LEU A 529 -12.30 15.46 13.18
CA LEU A 529 -11.65 14.37 12.48
C LEU A 529 -12.60 13.89 11.38
N VAL A 530 -12.11 13.83 10.15
CA VAL A 530 -12.82 13.36 8.97
C VAL A 530 -12.16 12.06 8.52
N PHE A 531 -12.92 10.97 8.53
CA PHE A 531 -12.50 9.68 8.00
C PHE A 531 -13.21 9.43 6.67
N ARG A 532 -12.45 9.23 5.60
CA ARG A 532 -12.94 8.80 4.29
C ARG A 532 -12.40 7.42 3.97
N GLY A 533 -13.23 6.57 3.40
CA GLY A 533 -12.77 5.33 2.79
C GLY A 533 -13.69 4.91 1.67
N THR A 534 -13.17 4.07 0.79
CA THR A 534 -13.90 3.57 -0.38
C THR A 534 -14.10 2.08 -0.26
N PHE A 535 -15.31 1.64 -0.61
CA PHE A 535 -15.62 0.23 -0.81
C PHE A 535 -15.64 -0.10 -2.30
N ASP A 536 -14.95 -1.15 -2.69
CA ASP A 536 -14.96 -1.71 -4.04
C ASP A 536 -15.70 -3.05 -4.05
N ASN A 537 -16.99 -3.00 -4.42
CA ASN A 537 -17.84 -4.17 -4.59
C ASN A 537 -17.87 -4.67 -6.04
N THR A 538 -16.84 -4.37 -6.84
CA THR A 538 -16.74 -4.85 -8.22
C THR A 538 -16.03 -6.19 -8.31
N GLU A 539 -16.05 -6.80 -9.50
CA GLU A 539 -15.27 -8.00 -9.82
C GLU A 539 -13.76 -7.72 -9.92
N MET A 540 -13.36 -6.45 -9.98
CA MET A 540 -11.95 -6.05 -10.10
C MET A 540 -11.23 -6.01 -8.75
N ASN A 541 -11.97 -6.08 -7.63
CA ASN A 541 -11.40 -6.22 -6.30
C ASN A 541 -11.02 -7.69 -6.04
N PRO A 542 -9.71 -8.04 -5.96
CA PRO A 542 -9.28 -9.42 -5.74
C PRO A 542 -9.68 -9.99 -4.36
N SER A 543 -10.02 -9.12 -3.41
CA SER A 543 -10.46 -9.50 -2.08
C SER A 543 -11.98 -9.67 -1.96
N ASN A 544 -12.77 -9.31 -2.99
CA ASN A 544 -14.22 -9.39 -2.94
C ASN A 544 -14.72 -10.84 -3.12
N PRO A 545 -15.32 -11.49 -2.09
CA PRO A 545 -15.77 -12.87 -2.21
C PRO A 545 -17.05 -13.04 -3.05
N ASP A 546 -17.87 -11.99 -3.19
CA ASP A 546 -19.11 -12.04 -3.99
C ASP A 546 -19.57 -10.60 -4.36
N PRO A 547 -19.29 -10.13 -5.59
CA PRO A 547 -19.67 -8.79 -6.04
C PRO A 547 -21.17 -8.65 -6.36
N SER A 548 -21.92 -9.76 -6.40
CA SER A 548 -23.36 -9.74 -6.68
C SER A 548 -24.22 -9.35 -5.47
N LYS A 549 -23.61 -9.27 -4.28
CA LYS A 549 -24.30 -8.96 -3.03
C LYS A 549 -24.36 -7.45 -2.80
N THR A 550 -25.49 -7.01 -2.24
CA THR A 550 -25.55 -5.70 -1.59
C THR A 550 -24.74 -5.76 -0.29
N LEU A 551 -23.81 -4.83 -0.11
CA LEU A 551 -23.04 -4.74 1.12
C LEU A 551 -23.87 -4.03 2.19
N THR A 552 -23.85 -4.58 3.39
CA THR A 552 -24.56 -4.07 4.57
C THR A 552 -23.65 -4.16 5.78
N TRP A 553 -23.97 -3.39 6.82
CA TRP A 553 -23.23 -3.45 8.07
C TRP A 553 -23.31 -4.83 8.73
N GLY A 554 -22.20 -5.29 9.29
CA GLY A 554 -22.17 -6.44 10.20
C GLY A 554 -20.76 -6.89 10.55
N GLU A 555 -20.65 -7.71 11.59
CA GLU A 555 -19.35 -8.12 12.17
C GLU A 555 -18.60 -9.12 11.30
N GLN A 556 -19.29 -9.91 10.49
CA GLN A 556 -18.66 -10.93 9.67
C GLN A 556 -17.87 -10.30 8.52
N SER A 557 -16.70 -10.86 8.18
CA SER A 557 -15.80 -10.29 7.16
C SER A 557 -16.42 -10.18 5.75
N TRP A 558 -17.47 -10.94 5.44
CA TRP A 558 -18.21 -10.80 4.18
C TRP A 558 -19.34 -9.76 4.22
N GLN A 559 -19.67 -9.24 5.40
CA GLN A 559 -20.39 -7.97 5.59
C GLN A 559 -19.37 -6.83 5.65
N GLU A 560 -19.77 -5.61 5.99
CA GLU A 560 -18.84 -4.48 6.08
C GLU A 560 -18.95 -3.70 7.38
N MET A 561 -17.85 -3.01 7.70
CA MET A 561 -17.75 -2.03 8.77
C MET A 561 -17.05 -0.78 8.24
N PHE A 562 -17.31 0.37 8.86
CA PHE A 562 -16.70 1.64 8.47
C PHE A 562 -16.32 2.44 9.71
N PHE A 563 -15.09 2.23 10.19
CA PHE A 563 -14.57 2.86 11.40
C PHE A 563 -13.22 3.53 11.13
N GLY A 564 -13.15 4.84 11.38
CA GLY A 564 -11.89 5.55 11.56
C GLY A 564 -11.60 5.69 13.04
N PHE A 565 -10.89 4.72 13.62
CA PHE A 565 -10.51 4.75 15.02
C PHE A 565 -9.44 5.80 15.29
N PHE A 566 -9.51 6.42 16.45
CA PHE A 566 -8.48 7.33 16.93
C PHE A 566 -8.30 7.26 18.44
N ARG A 567 -7.11 7.62 18.91
CA ARG A 567 -6.75 7.76 20.31
C ARG A 567 -6.20 9.17 20.56
N TYR A 568 -6.52 9.75 21.70
CA TYR A 568 -6.10 11.10 22.05
C TYR A 568 -5.97 11.27 23.57
N VAL A 569 -5.35 12.38 23.98
CA VAL A 569 -5.40 12.90 25.35
C VAL A 569 -5.95 14.32 25.29
N GLU A 570 -6.67 14.77 26.34
CA GLU A 570 -7.06 16.17 26.43
C GLU A 570 -5.83 17.02 26.81
N ALA A 571 -5.73 18.23 26.26
CA ALA A 571 -4.71 19.20 26.64
C ALA A 571 -5.02 19.76 28.04
N SER A 572 -3.98 20.16 28.78
CA SER A 572 -4.16 20.80 30.08
C SER A 572 -4.68 22.24 29.91
N ASP A 573 -5.40 22.76 30.90
CA ASP A 573 -5.89 24.15 30.86
C ASP A 573 -4.72 25.14 30.71
N GLY A 574 -4.62 25.81 29.55
CA GLY A 574 -3.64 26.87 29.28
C GLY A 574 -2.35 26.46 28.56
N GLU A 575 -2.28 25.23 28.02
CA GLU A 575 -1.22 24.80 27.08
C GLU A 575 -1.38 25.38 25.66
#